data_AF-A0A7S2HQN3-F1
#
_entry.id   AF-A0A7S2HQN3-F1
#
_cell.length_a   1.000
_cell.length_b   1.000
_cell.length_c   1.000
_cell.angle_alpha   90.00
_cell.angle_beta   90.00
_cell.angle_gamma   90.00
#
_symmetry.space_group_name_H-M   'P 1'
#
loop_
_entity.id
_entity.type
_entity.pdbx_description
1 polymer ?
#
loop_
_entity_poly.entity_id
_entity_poly.type
_entity_poly.pdbx_seq_one_letter_code
_entity_poly.pdbx_strand_id
1 'polypeptide(L)'
;AILNRAFGLIEASLPELAEALFGQTISLHTMELLYADNEPAINIYDVGGEFKPHRDKHRLSILVPLTFPDEFGGGGTAFWSDADCAGRRVRRGCETPKHVLKPTAGSAMLFGGELMHAALPVTAGTRVVLVASITSRAFRFG
;
A
#
# COMPACT_ATOMS: atom_id res chain seq x y z
N ALA A 1 -8.19 -14.73 -2.77
CA ALA A 1 -7.88 -15.46 -1.51
C ALA A 1 -7.12 -14.59 -0.50
N ILE A 2 -5.94 -14.05 -0.83
CA ILE A 2 -5.14 -13.22 0.11
C ILE A 2 -5.88 -11.93 0.52
N LEU A 3 -6.44 -11.18 -0.44
CA LEU A 3 -7.20 -9.96 -0.13
C LEU A 3 -8.45 -10.24 0.71
N ASN A 4 -9.18 -11.32 0.44
CA ASN A 4 -10.33 -11.72 1.27
C ASN A 4 -9.92 -12.00 2.72
N ARG A 5 -8.73 -12.57 2.95
CA ARG A 5 -8.18 -12.73 4.30
C ARG A 5 -7.81 -11.39 4.93
N ALA A 6 -7.22 -10.47 4.16
CA ALA A 6 -6.95 -9.11 4.65
C ALA A 6 -8.25 -8.40 5.06
N PHE A 7 -9.32 -8.52 4.26
CA PHE A 7 -10.65 -8.01 4.62
C PHE A 7 -11.19 -8.64 5.90
N GLY A 8 -11.16 -9.98 6.02
CA GLY A 8 -11.60 -10.65 7.25
C GLY A 8 -10.82 -10.21 8.50
N LEU A 9 -9.51 -9.93 8.35
CA LEU A 9 -8.70 -9.39 9.45
C LEU A 9 -9.06 -7.94 9.78
N ILE A 10 -9.35 -7.10 8.79
CA ILE A 10 -9.83 -5.73 9.00
C ILE A 10 -11.17 -5.76 9.74
N GLU A 11 -12.12 -6.58 9.31
CA GLU A 11 -13.42 -6.75 9.97
C GLU A 11 -13.27 -7.18 11.44
N ALA A 12 -12.40 -8.17 11.69
CA ALA A 12 -12.21 -8.73 13.03
C ALA A 12 -11.39 -7.85 13.98
N SER A 13 -10.37 -7.14 13.45
CA SER A 13 -9.38 -6.44 14.28
C SER A 13 -9.52 -4.92 14.24
N LEU A 14 -10.14 -4.37 13.21
CA LEU A 14 -10.26 -2.92 12.96
C LEU A 14 -11.67 -2.54 12.46
N PRO A 15 -12.75 -2.89 13.19
CA PRO A 15 -14.13 -2.65 12.73
C PRO A 15 -14.44 -1.16 12.53
N GLU A 16 -13.87 -0.26 13.33
CA GLU A 16 -14.03 1.19 13.15
C GLU A 16 -13.41 1.68 11.84
N LEU A 17 -12.28 1.10 11.44
CA LEU A 17 -11.64 1.40 10.15
C LEU A 17 -12.49 0.88 8.99
N ALA A 18 -13.09 -0.30 9.14
CA ALA A 18 -13.99 -0.87 8.16
C ALA A 18 -15.20 0.06 7.92
N GLU A 19 -15.86 0.48 9.00
CA GLU A 19 -16.98 1.43 8.93
C GLU A 19 -16.56 2.76 8.28
N ALA A 20 -15.42 3.33 8.71
CA ALA A 20 -14.95 4.62 8.19
C ALA A 20 -14.60 4.59 6.69
N LEU A 21 -14.06 3.48 6.19
CA LEU A 21 -13.62 3.37 4.80
C LEU A 21 -14.70 2.82 3.86
N PHE A 22 -15.60 1.99 4.37
CA PHE A 22 -16.52 1.20 3.56
C PHE A 22 -18.00 1.36 3.95
N GLY A 23 -18.31 2.03 5.07
CA GLY A 23 -19.68 2.22 5.58
C GLY A 23 -20.34 0.93 6.07
N GLN A 24 -19.52 -0.10 6.34
CA GLN A 24 -19.95 -1.36 6.94
C GLN A 24 -18.77 -2.03 7.64
N THR A 25 -19.07 -2.86 8.65
CA THR A 25 -18.07 -3.54 9.48
C THR A 25 -17.82 -5.01 9.14
N ILE A 26 -18.67 -5.60 8.30
CA ILE A 26 -18.63 -7.03 7.92
C ILE A 26 -18.82 -7.19 6.41
N SER A 27 -18.45 -8.35 5.85
CA SER A 27 -18.71 -8.70 4.45
C SER A 27 -18.08 -7.74 3.44
N LEU A 28 -16.93 -7.15 3.77
CA LEU A 28 -16.15 -6.27 2.89
C LEU A 28 -15.75 -6.99 1.58
N HIS A 29 -15.48 -8.29 1.68
CA HIS A 29 -15.09 -9.12 0.54
C HIS A 29 -16.20 -9.36 -0.49
N THR A 30 -17.48 -9.10 -0.16
CA THR A 30 -18.62 -9.19 -1.09
C THR A 30 -19.06 -7.84 -1.63
N MET A 31 -18.42 -6.74 -1.21
CA MET A 31 -18.75 -5.41 -1.68
C MET A 31 -18.36 -5.21 -3.15
N GLU A 32 -19.04 -4.27 -3.79
CA GLU A 32 -18.59 -3.75 -5.08
C GLU A 32 -17.42 -2.77 -4.86
N LEU A 33 -16.20 -3.28 -5.08
CA LEU A 33 -14.96 -2.55 -4.91
C LEU A 33 -14.42 -2.05 -6.25
N LEU A 34 -13.92 -0.82 -6.25
CA LEU A 34 -13.16 -0.24 -7.34
C LEU A 34 -11.68 -0.32 -7.01
N TYR A 35 -10.93 -1.02 -7.85
CA TYR A 35 -9.48 -1.15 -7.76
C TYR A 35 -8.80 -0.07 -8.60
N ALA A 36 -7.57 0.29 -8.26
CA ALA A 36 -6.72 1.08 -9.13
C ALA A 36 -6.43 0.31 -10.44
N ASP A 37 -6.05 1.05 -11.48
CA ASP A 37 -5.74 0.45 -12.76
C ASP A 37 -4.62 -0.59 -12.65
N ASN A 38 -4.84 -1.76 -13.23
CA ASN A 38 -3.96 -2.93 -13.20
C ASN A 38 -3.83 -3.60 -11.81
N GLU A 39 -4.68 -3.27 -10.85
CA GLU A 39 -4.70 -3.91 -9.53
C GLU A 39 -5.92 -4.83 -9.33
N PRO A 40 -5.81 -5.87 -8.50
CA PRO A 40 -4.64 -6.24 -7.69
C PRO A 40 -3.45 -6.79 -8.52
N ALA A 41 -2.23 -6.43 -8.14
CA ALA A 41 -1.01 -6.76 -8.89
C ALA A 41 0.07 -7.38 -8.00
N ILE A 42 0.86 -8.30 -8.56
CA ILE A 42 2.12 -8.74 -7.96
C ILE A 42 3.25 -7.96 -8.63
N ASN A 43 3.91 -7.11 -7.86
CA ASN A 43 5.07 -6.36 -8.31
C ASN A 43 6.35 -7.09 -7.89
N ILE A 44 7.25 -7.28 -8.86
CA ILE A 44 8.56 -7.92 -8.69
C ILE A 44 9.62 -6.84 -8.90
N TYR A 45 10.46 -6.62 -7.89
CA TYR A 45 11.56 -5.66 -7.94
C TYR A 45 12.89 -6.41 -7.81
N ASP A 46 13.62 -6.52 -8.91
CA ASP A 46 15.02 -6.95 -8.92
C ASP A 46 15.96 -5.78 -8.57
N VAL A 47 17.27 -6.02 -8.58
CA VAL A 47 18.28 -4.98 -8.30
C VAL A 47 18.08 -3.74 -9.18
N GLY A 48 18.00 -2.57 -8.53
CA GLY A 48 17.68 -1.28 -9.15
C GLY A 48 16.18 -1.01 -9.32
N GLY A 49 15.34 -2.05 -9.18
CA GLY A 49 13.89 -1.95 -9.22
C GLY A 49 13.34 -1.08 -8.10
N GLU A 50 12.49 -0.14 -8.46
CA GLU A 50 11.88 0.84 -7.57
C GLU A 50 10.49 1.24 -8.09
N PHE A 51 9.72 1.97 -7.28
CA PHE A 51 8.52 2.65 -7.73
C PHE A 51 8.48 4.04 -7.13
N LYS A 52 8.44 5.06 -8.01
CA LYS A 52 8.66 6.46 -7.64
C LYS A 52 7.60 6.96 -6.66
N PRO A 53 7.91 7.99 -5.84
CA PRO A 53 6.94 8.58 -4.93
C PRO A 53 5.62 8.97 -5.61
N HIS A 54 4.51 8.46 -5.08
CA HIS A 54 3.16 8.69 -5.59
C HIS A 54 2.10 8.56 -4.47
N ARG A 55 0.85 8.82 -4.85
CA ARG A 55 -0.36 8.53 -4.07
C ARG A 55 -1.25 7.64 -4.93
N ASP A 56 -1.88 6.65 -4.32
CA ASP A 56 -2.73 5.68 -5.03
C ASP A 56 -4.09 6.28 -5.40
N LYS A 57 -4.53 7.33 -4.68
CA LYS A 57 -5.83 7.99 -4.89
C LYS A 57 -7.04 7.08 -4.70
N HIS A 58 -6.87 6.09 -3.82
CA HIS A 58 -7.93 5.23 -3.33
C HIS A 58 -8.07 5.38 -1.81
N ARG A 59 -9.18 4.91 -1.24
CA ARG A 59 -9.44 5.04 0.20
C ARG A 59 -8.46 4.20 1.03
N LEU A 60 -8.13 3.01 0.55
CA LEU A 60 -7.23 2.08 1.24
C LEU A 60 -6.27 1.44 0.25
N SER A 61 -5.01 1.36 0.64
CA SER A 61 -3.98 0.56 -0.02
C SER A 61 -3.57 -0.59 0.88
N ILE A 62 -3.56 -1.79 0.33
CA ILE A 62 -3.15 -3.03 0.97
C ILE A 62 -1.88 -3.51 0.26
N LEU A 63 -0.79 -3.62 1.01
CA LEU A 63 0.47 -4.15 0.51
C LEU A 63 0.87 -5.38 1.34
N VAL A 64 1.02 -6.52 0.68
CA VAL A 64 1.39 -7.80 1.30
C VAL A 64 2.78 -8.20 0.80
N PRO A 65 3.82 -8.19 1.65
CA PRO A 65 5.12 -8.74 1.30
C PRO A 65 5.00 -10.25 1.03
N LEU A 66 5.54 -10.69 -0.11
CA LEU A 66 5.62 -12.10 -0.49
C LEU A 66 7.06 -12.66 -0.37
N THR A 67 8.03 -11.80 -0.07
CA THR A 67 9.43 -12.13 0.17
C THR A 67 9.84 -11.64 1.56
N PHE A 68 10.67 -12.40 2.28
CA PHE A 68 11.18 -12.01 3.59
C PHE A 68 12.23 -10.88 3.48
N PRO A 69 12.30 -9.96 4.46
CA PRO A 69 13.23 -8.82 4.42
C PRO A 69 14.73 -9.18 4.37
N ASP A 70 15.12 -10.38 4.80
CA ASP A 70 16.49 -10.88 4.76
C ASP A 70 16.88 -11.54 3.43
N GLU A 71 15.91 -11.75 2.53
CA GLU A 71 16.12 -12.28 1.18
C GLU A 71 16.45 -11.19 0.14
N PHE A 72 16.38 -9.90 0.51
CA PHE A 72 16.75 -8.78 -0.36
C PHE A 72 17.45 -7.63 0.39
N GLY A 73 18.37 -6.95 -0.29
CA GLY A 73 19.04 -5.73 0.16
C GLY A 73 18.32 -4.46 -0.31
N GLY A 74 18.47 -3.36 0.40
CA GLY A 74 17.78 -2.11 0.05
C GLY A 74 16.27 -2.27 0.12
N GLY A 75 15.52 -1.67 -0.80
CA GLY A 75 14.07 -1.86 -0.90
C GLY A 75 13.29 -1.31 0.30
N GLY A 76 12.06 -1.82 0.45
CA GLY A 76 11.09 -1.37 1.45
C GLY A 76 10.10 -0.36 0.90
N THR A 77 9.06 -0.09 1.69
CA THR A 77 8.07 0.94 1.39
C THR A 77 8.39 2.18 2.23
N ALA A 78 8.72 3.27 1.55
CA ALA A 78 9.03 4.56 2.16
C ALA A 78 7.76 5.41 2.25
N PHE A 79 7.62 6.16 3.35
CA PHE A 79 6.49 7.05 3.63
C PHE A 79 6.98 8.46 4.00
N TRP A 80 6.26 9.47 3.54
CA TRP A 80 6.53 10.89 3.80
C TRP A 80 5.31 11.58 4.40
N SER A 81 5.57 12.61 5.21
CA SER A 81 4.50 13.54 5.60
C SER A 81 4.21 14.52 4.47
N ASP A 82 3.03 15.12 4.47
CA ASP A 82 2.68 16.16 3.50
C ASP A 82 3.63 17.36 3.59
N ALA A 83 4.11 17.70 4.78
CA ALA A 83 5.09 18.77 4.99
C ALA A 83 6.42 18.50 4.29
N ASP A 84 6.89 17.24 4.26
CA ASP A 84 8.15 16.86 3.59
C ASP A 84 8.05 16.93 2.06
N CYS A 85 6.82 16.97 1.53
CA CYS A 85 6.52 17.08 0.11
C CYS A 85 5.98 18.47 -0.28
N ALA A 86 5.61 19.32 0.68
CA ALA A 86 5.09 20.66 0.47
C ALA A 86 6.23 21.66 0.19
N GLY A 87 6.39 22.06 -1.07
CA GLY A 87 7.35 23.10 -1.47
C GLY A 87 8.21 22.73 -2.69
N ARG A 88 8.24 21.46 -3.07
CA ARG A 88 8.84 21.00 -4.33
C ARG A 88 7.76 20.34 -5.15
N ARG A 89 7.50 20.82 -6.37
CA ARG A 89 6.76 20.02 -7.37
C ARG A 89 7.37 18.62 -7.31
N VAL A 90 6.54 17.58 -7.16
CA VAL A 90 6.91 16.15 -6.99
C VAL A 90 8.08 15.70 -7.88
N ARG A 91 8.29 16.39 -9.01
CA ARG A 91 9.44 16.31 -9.91
C ARG A 91 10.85 16.53 -9.31
N ARG A 92 11.01 17.16 -8.13
CA ARG A 92 12.33 17.31 -7.45
C ARG A 92 12.50 16.40 -6.21
N GLY A 93 11.56 15.50 -5.95
CA GLY A 93 11.58 14.58 -4.82
C GLY A 93 11.02 15.15 -3.53
N CYS A 94 10.37 14.30 -2.74
CA CYS A 94 10.18 14.53 -1.31
C CYS A 94 11.53 14.35 -0.59
N GLU A 95 11.67 14.84 0.63
CA GLU A 95 12.89 14.73 1.45
C GLU A 95 13.28 13.28 1.78
N THR A 96 14.18 13.08 2.74
CA THR A 96 14.38 11.77 3.37
C THR A 96 13.04 11.25 3.90
N PRO A 97 12.65 10.00 3.60
CA PRO A 97 11.41 9.42 4.13
C PRO A 97 11.45 9.39 5.66
N LYS A 98 10.29 9.67 6.29
CA LYS A 98 10.16 9.59 7.76
C LYS A 98 10.21 8.14 8.23
N HIS A 99 9.63 7.25 7.44
CA HIS A 99 9.56 5.84 7.73
C HIS A 99 9.89 5.02 6.49
N VAL A 100 10.65 3.95 6.69
CA VAL A 100 10.87 2.91 5.68
C VAL A 100 10.53 1.58 6.33
N LEU A 101 9.50 0.92 5.81
CA LEU A 101 9.00 -0.34 6.36
C LEU A 101 9.41 -1.52 5.48
N LYS A 102 9.88 -2.58 6.12
CA LYS A 102 10.15 -3.90 5.52
C LYS A 102 9.50 -4.99 6.38
N PRO A 103 8.16 -5.08 6.39
CA PRO A 103 7.50 -6.08 7.19
C PRO A 103 7.74 -7.48 6.63
N THR A 104 7.67 -8.47 7.50
CA THR A 104 7.88 -9.89 7.16
C THR A 104 6.79 -10.42 6.24
N ALA A 105 7.13 -11.36 5.37
CA ALA A 105 6.15 -12.08 4.55
C ALA A 105 5.06 -12.72 5.42
N GLY A 106 3.82 -12.72 4.91
CA GLY A 106 2.64 -13.19 5.67
C GLY A 106 1.97 -12.12 6.54
N SER A 107 2.50 -10.88 6.55
CA SER A 107 1.81 -9.70 7.11
C SER A 107 1.21 -8.83 6.00
N ALA A 108 0.45 -7.80 6.38
CA ALA A 108 -0.05 -6.79 5.45
C ALA A 108 0.18 -5.39 6.03
N MET A 109 0.59 -4.44 5.19
CA MET A 109 0.52 -3.02 5.48
C MET A 109 -0.81 -2.48 4.95
N LEU A 110 -1.49 -1.70 5.79
CA LEU A 110 -2.70 -0.98 5.48
C LEU A 110 -2.42 0.51 5.64
N PHE A 111 -2.68 1.30 4.60
CA PHE A 111 -2.53 2.76 4.67
C PHE A 111 -3.51 3.46 3.74
N GLY A 112 -3.88 4.70 4.06
CA GLY A 112 -4.76 5.51 3.21
C GLY A 112 -4.08 5.82 1.89
N GLY A 113 -4.79 5.72 0.76
CA GLY A 113 -4.20 5.89 -0.57
C GLY A 113 -3.81 7.34 -0.91
N GLU A 114 -4.15 8.30 -0.05
CA GLU A 114 -3.58 9.65 -0.12
C GLU A 114 -2.21 9.74 0.55
N LEU A 115 -1.71 8.73 1.27
CA LEU A 115 -0.39 8.80 1.89
C LEU A 115 0.72 8.75 0.82
N MET A 116 1.61 9.75 0.81
CA MET A 116 2.75 9.75 -0.10
C MET A 116 3.70 8.60 0.25
N HIS A 117 3.96 7.74 -0.72
CA HIS A 117 4.81 6.57 -0.52
C HIS A 117 5.52 6.12 -1.80
N ALA A 118 6.50 5.22 -1.66
CA ALA A 118 7.33 4.73 -2.75
C ALA A 118 7.89 3.34 -2.42
N ALA A 119 8.24 2.56 -3.45
CA ALA A 119 9.13 1.42 -3.28
C ALA A 119 10.57 1.89 -3.50
N LEU A 120 11.42 1.79 -2.47
CA LEU A 120 12.84 2.16 -2.59
C LEU A 120 13.59 1.16 -3.49
N PRO A 121 14.73 1.56 -4.09
CA PRO A 121 15.53 0.66 -4.92
C PRO A 121 16.01 -0.57 -4.15
N VAL A 122 15.78 -1.75 -4.72
CA VAL A 122 16.40 -3.01 -4.26
C VAL A 122 17.89 -2.99 -4.63
N THR A 123 18.78 -3.35 -3.70
CA THR A 123 20.23 -3.35 -3.92
C THR A 123 20.84 -4.75 -4.00
N ALA A 124 20.10 -5.78 -3.58
CA ALA A 124 20.48 -7.18 -3.70
C ALA A 124 19.23 -8.07 -3.64
N GLY A 125 19.26 -9.25 -4.25
CA GLY A 125 18.11 -10.17 -4.26
C GLY A 125 16.91 -9.63 -5.05
N THR A 126 15.71 -10.14 -4.73
CA THR A 126 14.45 -9.77 -5.39
C THR A 126 13.39 -9.53 -4.31
N ARG A 127 12.65 -8.42 -4.40
CA ARG A 127 11.52 -8.12 -3.52
C ARG A 127 10.21 -8.34 -4.28
N VAL A 128 9.35 -9.21 -3.76
CA VAL A 128 8.01 -9.45 -4.32
C VAL A 128 6.92 -8.97 -3.37
N VAL A 129 5.95 -8.22 -3.89
CA VAL A 129 4.80 -7.71 -3.12
C VAL A 129 3.50 -7.85 -3.90
N LEU A 130 2.42 -8.20 -3.22
CA LEU A 130 1.05 -8.03 -3.73
C LEU A 130 0.53 -6.66 -3.30
N VAL A 131 -0.03 -5.89 -4.24
CA VAL A 131 -0.64 -4.59 -3.98
C VAL A 131 -2.10 -4.57 -4.44
N ALA A 132 -2.93 -3.86 -3.69
CA ALA A 132 -4.30 -3.54 -4.06
C ALA A 132 -4.76 -2.24 -3.39
N SER A 133 -5.20 -1.29 -4.20
CA SER A 133 -5.67 0.03 -3.82
C SER A 133 -7.14 0.10 -4.18
N ILE A 134 -7.98 0.34 -3.19
CA ILE A 134 -9.41 0.10 -3.25
C ILE A 134 -10.24 1.25 -2.67
N THR A 135 -11.38 1.47 -3.32
CA THR A 135 -12.44 2.37 -2.85
C THR A 135 -13.77 1.64 -3.04
N SER A 136 -14.67 1.69 -2.06
CA SER A 136 -16.04 1.21 -2.26
C SER A 136 -16.79 2.13 -3.22
N ARG A 137 -17.60 1.55 -4.10
CA ARG A 137 -18.40 2.34 -5.05
C ARG A 137 -19.38 3.30 -4.36
N ALA A 138 -19.83 2.94 -3.15
CA ALA A 138 -20.68 3.78 -2.29
C ALA A 138 -19.99 5.06 -1.79
N PHE A 139 -18.65 5.11 -1.75
CA PHE A 139 -17.86 6.23 -1.20
C PHE A 139 -16.89 6.84 -2.22
N ARG A 140 -17.30 6.87 -3.51
CA ARG A 140 -16.56 7.60 -4.55
C ARG A 140 -16.27 9.03 -4.07
N PHE A 141 -15.03 9.48 -4.28
CA PHE A 141 -14.67 10.89 -4.11
C PHE A 141 -15.65 11.73 -4.94
N GLY A 142 -16.49 12.51 -4.25
CA GLY A 142 -17.34 13.53 -4.85
C GLY A 142 -16.53 14.77 -5.21
#